data_AF-A0A229TVD1-F1
#
_entry.id   AF-A0A229TVD1-F1
#
_cell.length_a   1.000
_cell.length_b   1.000
_cell.length_c   1.000
_cell.angle_alpha   90.00
_cell.angle_beta   90.00
_cell.angle_gamma   90.00
#
_symmetry.space_group_name_H-M   'P 1'
#
loop_
_entity.id
_entity.type
_entity.pdbx_description
1 polymer ?
#
loop_
_entity_poly.entity_id
_entity_poly.type
_entity_poly.pdbx_seq_one_letter_code
_entity_poly.pdbx_strand_id
1 'polypeptide(L)'
;MTTAAQLRKTAGSLPEAVADGGAFTVGGVVFAALADKQAELRLPAAEVAEVLAAHPSATRVRGGVRVPLADINGQQLNHWVRRAWLAHAPEPLAARARAAESAEPGTGDLPRAIGRPATRALADAGITTLDQVAALTEAELLALHGMGPKAMRILREALAETGRSLAG
;
A
#
# COMPACT_ATOMS: atom_id res chain seq x y z
N MET A 1 -7.96 -11.18 -14.91
CA MET A 1 -8.65 -9.92 -15.27
C MET A 1 -8.58 -8.97 -14.09
N THR A 2 -8.26 -7.71 -14.32
CA THR A 2 -8.22 -6.69 -13.26
C THR A 2 -9.62 -6.15 -13.02
N THR A 3 -9.98 -5.92 -11.76
CA THR A 3 -11.34 -5.55 -11.39
C THR A 3 -11.39 -4.22 -10.66
N ALA A 4 -12.56 -3.59 -10.64
CA ALA A 4 -12.84 -2.43 -9.80
C ALA A 4 -12.55 -2.72 -8.32
N ALA A 5 -12.87 -3.93 -7.86
CA ALA A 5 -12.58 -4.35 -6.49
C ALA A 5 -11.07 -4.36 -6.20
N GLN A 6 -10.24 -4.76 -7.18
CA GLN A 6 -8.79 -4.70 -7.03
C GLN A 6 -8.27 -3.27 -6.92
N LEU A 7 -8.76 -2.34 -7.77
CA LEU A 7 -8.39 -0.93 -7.64
C LEU A 7 -8.77 -0.38 -6.26
N ARG A 8 -10.02 -0.61 -5.81
CA ARG A 8 -10.48 -0.12 -4.51
C ARG A 8 -9.66 -0.70 -3.36
N LYS A 9 -9.36 -2.00 -3.43
CA LYS A 9 -8.53 -2.68 -2.42
C LYS A 9 -7.13 -2.10 -2.36
N THR A 10 -6.46 -1.96 -3.50
CA THR A 10 -5.10 -1.44 -3.56
C THR A 10 -5.02 0.02 -3.15
N ALA A 11 -5.88 0.88 -3.70
CA ALA A 11 -5.86 2.31 -3.39
C ALA A 11 -6.27 2.58 -1.94
N GLY A 12 -7.28 1.88 -1.43
CA GLY A 12 -7.74 2.02 -0.05
C GLY A 12 -6.82 1.40 1.01
N SER A 13 -5.89 0.52 0.62
CA SER A 13 -4.90 -0.04 1.55
C SER A 13 -3.65 0.82 1.72
N LEU A 14 -3.52 1.92 0.97
CA LEU A 14 -2.35 2.79 1.05
C LEU A 14 -2.44 3.68 2.30
N PRO A 15 -1.30 4.05 2.91
CA PRO A 15 -1.29 4.85 4.13
C PRO A 15 -2.04 6.18 3.94
N GLU A 16 -2.92 6.48 4.91
CA GLU A 16 -3.75 7.70 4.94
C GLU A 16 -4.61 7.91 3.67
N ALA A 17 -4.86 6.84 2.91
CA ALA A 17 -5.75 6.91 1.76
C ALA A 17 -7.21 6.97 2.21
N VAL A 18 -7.93 7.99 1.74
CA VAL A 18 -9.37 8.15 1.98
C VAL A 18 -10.12 7.90 0.69
N ALA A 19 -11.13 7.01 0.75
CA ALA A 19 -12.01 6.70 -0.37
C ALA A 19 -13.33 7.47 -0.26
N ASP A 20 -13.71 8.18 -1.31
CA ASP A 20 -14.98 8.89 -1.41
C ASP A 20 -15.52 8.84 -2.85
N GLY A 21 -16.76 8.38 -3.03
CA GLY A 21 -17.42 8.35 -4.34
C GLY A 21 -16.68 7.60 -5.46
N GLY A 22 -15.70 6.75 -5.13
CA GLY A 22 -14.82 6.08 -6.11
C GLY A 22 -13.51 6.83 -6.41
N ALA A 23 -13.31 8.02 -5.86
CA ALA A 23 -12.03 8.71 -5.79
C ALA A 23 -11.25 8.29 -4.54
N PHE A 24 -9.93 8.34 -4.64
CA PHE A 24 -8.98 8.04 -3.57
C PHE A 24 -8.05 9.23 -3.40
N THR A 25 -7.96 9.71 -2.17
CA THR A 25 -7.18 10.89 -1.81
C THR A 25 -6.13 10.56 -0.76
N VAL A 26 -5.03 11.31 -0.76
CA VAL A 26 -4.01 11.31 0.30
C VAL A 26 -3.65 12.77 0.59
N GLY A 27 -3.65 13.18 1.86
CA GLY A 27 -3.44 14.60 2.22
C GLY A 27 -4.43 15.56 1.56
N GLY A 28 -5.65 15.10 1.25
CA GLY A 28 -6.67 15.88 0.54
C GLY A 28 -6.50 15.96 -0.99
N VAL A 29 -5.48 15.33 -1.57
CA VAL A 29 -5.21 15.34 -3.01
C VAL A 29 -5.64 14.01 -3.63
N VAL A 30 -6.45 14.05 -4.68
CA VAL A 30 -6.84 12.85 -5.45
C VAL A 30 -5.61 12.28 -6.16
N PHE A 31 -5.31 11.01 -5.92
CA PHE A 31 -4.25 10.29 -6.63
C PHE A 31 -4.82 9.22 -7.58
N ALA A 32 -5.96 8.64 -7.27
CA ALA A 32 -6.62 7.65 -8.12
C ALA A 32 -8.15 7.82 -8.09
N ALA A 33 -8.82 7.41 -9.15
CA ALA A 33 -10.27 7.32 -9.20
C ALA A 33 -10.73 6.16 -10.08
N LEU A 34 -11.93 5.66 -9.79
CA LEU A 34 -12.62 4.65 -10.58
C LEU A 34 -13.86 5.27 -11.22
N ALA A 35 -13.87 5.33 -12.55
CA ALA A 35 -15.03 5.79 -13.33
C ALA A 35 -15.22 4.87 -14.54
N ASP A 36 -16.45 4.40 -14.80
CA ASP A 36 -16.81 3.62 -16.00
C ASP A 36 -15.91 2.41 -16.30
N LYS A 37 -15.51 1.66 -15.27
CA LYS A 37 -14.56 0.53 -15.37
C LYS A 37 -13.16 0.93 -15.87
N GLN A 38 -12.81 2.21 -15.74
CA GLN A 38 -11.49 2.74 -16.04
C GLN A 38 -10.84 3.25 -14.75
N ALA A 39 -9.53 3.01 -14.64
CA ALA A 39 -8.68 3.58 -13.62
C ALA A 39 -8.18 4.93 -14.11
N GLU A 40 -8.49 6.00 -13.39
CA GLU A 40 -7.86 7.30 -13.58
C GLU A 40 -6.77 7.49 -12.53
N LEU A 41 -5.54 7.72 -12.95
CA LEU A 41 -4.37 7.83 -12.10
C LEU A 41 -3.72 9.20 -12.31
N ARG A 42 -3.52 9.97 -11.24
CA ARG A 42 -2.77 11.22 -11.27
C ARG A 42 -1.29 10.88 -11.12
N LEU A 43 -0.52 11.16 -12.16
CA LEU A 43 0.87 10.74 -12.30
C LEU A 43 1.72 11.89 -12.84
N PRO A 44 3.02 11.95 -12.50
CA PRO A 44 3.97 12.87 -13.13
C PRO A 44 4.00 12.68 -14.66
N ALA A 45 4.30 13.76 -15.39
CA ALA A 45 4.25 13.75 -16.86
C ALA A 45 5.11 12.65 -17.52
N ALA A 46 6.28 12.33 -16.93
CA ALA A 46 7.15 11.27 -17.38
C ALA A 46 6.45 9.89 -17.28
N GLU A 47 5.84 9.58 -16.15
CA GLU A 47 5.14 8.33 -15.92
C GLU A 47 3.85 8.22 -16.76
N VAL A 48 3.16 9.34 -17.00
CA VAL A 48 2.03 9.35 -17.95
C VAL A 48 2.49 8.91 -19.33
N ALA A 49 3.66 9.35 -19.80
CA ALA A 49 4.20 8.91 -21.09
C ALA A 49 4.52 7.41 -21.09
N GLU A 50 5.07 6.87 -20.00
CA GLU A 50 5.33 5.44 -19.85
C GLU A 50 4.04 4.61 -19.91
N VAL A 51 2.98 5.02 -19.20
CA VAL A 51 1.69 4.32 -19.23
C VAL A 51 1.09 4.33 -20.63
N LEU A 52 1.10 5.47 -21.32
CA LEU A 52 0.58 5.60 -22.69
C LEU A 52 1.36 4.73 -23.69
N ALA A 53 2.68 4.60 -23.50
CA ALA A 53 3.51 3.73 -24.31
C ALA A 53 3.23 2.24 -24.05
N ALA A 54 3.00 1.86 -22.79
CA ALA A 54 2.73 0.48 -22.39
C ALA A 54 1.29 0.01 -22.68
N HIS A 55 0.33 0.94 -22.72
CA HIS A 55 -1.10 0.66 -22.84
C HIS A 55 -1.73 1.50 -23.95
N PRO A 56 -1.86 0.98 -25.19
CA PRO A 56 -2.41 1.74 -26.31
C PRO A 56 -3.85 2.24 -26.13
N SER A 57 -4.64 1.58 -25.27
CA SER A 57 -6.00 2.00 -24.93
C SER A 57 -6.06 3.05 -23.81
N ALA A 58 -4.91 3.39 -23.20
CA ALA A 58 -4.83 4.45 -22.22
C ALA A 58 -4.97 5.82 -22.89
N THR A 59 -5.61 6.76 -22.20
CA THR A 59 -5.82 8.12 -22.67
C THR A 59 -5.27 9.12 -21.67
N ARG A 60 -4.67 10.20 -22.17
CA ARG A 60 -4.20 11.29 -21.31
C ARG A 60 -5.41 12.08 -20.79
N VAL A 61 -5.39 12.38 -19.50
CA VAL A 61 -6.35 13.29 -18.87
C VAL A 61 -5.61 14.42 -18.16
N ARG A 62 -6.33 15.44 -17.68
CA ARG A 62 -5.71 16.57 -16.98
C ARG A 62 -4.96 16.10 -15.73
N GLY A 63 -3.63 16.18 -15.75
CA GLY A 63 -2.79 15.79 -14.60
C GLY A 63 -2.62 14.28 -14.42
N GLY A 64 -2.90 13.46 -15.44
CA GLY A 64 -2.78 12.02 -15.30
C GLY A 64 -3.10 11.21 -16.55
N VAL A 65 -3.47 9.95 -16.32
CA VAL A 65 -3.82 8.98 -17.36
C VAL A 65 -5.06 8.21 -16.95
N ARG A 66 -5.87 7.80 -17.94
CA ARG A 66 -7.00 6.91 -17.75
C ARG A 66 -6.76 5.62 -18.52
N VAL A 67 -6.91 4.48 -17.86
CA VAL A 67 -6.65 3.15 -18.43
C VAL A 67 -7.87 2.24 -18.21
N PRO A 68 -8.41 1.60 -19.24
CA PRO A 68 -9.46 0.59 -19.06
C PRO A 68 -8.97 -0.57 -18.18
N LEU A 69 -9.77 -0.98 -17.18
CA LEU A 69 -9.39 -2.09 -16.30
C LEU A 69 -9.26 -3.44 -17.04
N ALA A 70 -9.90 -3.57 -18.21
CA ALA A 70 -9.77 -4.74 -19.06
C ALA A 70 -8.35 -4.88 -19.67
N ASP A 71 -7.63 -3.76 -19.81
CA ASP A 71 -6.40 -3.66 -20.62
C ASP A 71 -5.13 -3.44 -19.78
N ILE A 72 -5.27 -3.48 -18.45
CA ILE A 72 -4.18 -3.41 -17.49
C ILE A 72 -4.25 -4.63 -16.60
N ASN A 73 -3.11 -5.28 -16.34
CA ASN A 73 -3.10 -6.43 -15.43
C ASN A 73 -3.01 -5.98 -13.96
N GLY A 74 -3.28 -6.89 -13.02
CA GLY A 74 -3.38 -6.55 -11.60
C GLY A 74 -2.07 -6.05 -11.01
N GLN A 75 -0.92 -6.54 -11.49
CA GLN A 75 0.39 -6.08 -11.00
C GLN A 75 0.71 -4.67 -11.50
N GLN A 76 0.45 -4.40 -12.78
CA GLN A 76 0.59 -3.07 -13.38
C GLN A 76 -0.33 -2.06 -12.70
N LEU A 77 -1.60 -2.42 -12.46
CA LEU A 77 -2.51 -1.56 -11.72
C LEU A 77 -1.97 -1.25 -10.32
N ASN A 78 -1.53 -2.28 -9.58
CA ASN A 78 -0.97 -2.08 -8.25
C ASN A 78 0.24 -1.15 -8.27
N HIS A 79 1.14 -1.35 -9.23
CA HIS A 79 2.31 -0.50 -9.43
C HIS A 79 1.93 0.95 -9.67
N TRP A 80 1.08 1.24 -10.67
CA TRP A 80 0.75 2.61 -11.03
C TRP A 80 -0.12 3.32 -9.99
N VAL A 81 -0.99 2.60 -9.26
CA VAL A 81 -1.73 3.16 -8.12
C VAL A 81 -0.78 3.57 -7.00
N ARG A 82 0.23 2.75 -6.68
CA ARG A 82 1.27 3.09 -5.69
C ARG A 82 2.10 4.30 -6.14
N ARG A 83 2.47 4.37 -7.41
CA ARG A 83 3.19 5.52 -7.99
C ARG A 83 2.39 6.82 -7.93
N ALA A 84 1.10 6.76 -8.27
CA ALA A 84 0.20 7.90 -8.13
C ALA A 84 0.12 8.39 -6.68
N TRP A 85 -0.02 7.47 -5.72
CA TRP A 85 0.00 7.83 -4.30
C TRP A 85 1.34 8.45 -3.88
N LEU A 86 2.48 7.87 -4.27
CA LEU A 86 3.81 8.41 -3.94
C LEU A 86 4.05 9.83 -4.50
N ALA A 87 3.43 10.17 -5.63
CA ALA A 87 3.54 11.49 -6.23
C ALA A 87 2.71 12.57 -5.51
N HIS A 88 1.73 12.15 -4.69
CA HIS A 88 0.78 13.06 -4.04
C HIS A 88 0.78 12.99 -2.51
N ALA A 89 1.35 11.94 -1.92
CA ALA A 89 1.48 11.80 -0.48
C ALA A 89 2.39 12.91 0.09
N PRO A 90 2.09 13.43 1.29
CA PRO A 90 2.99 14.33 2.01
C PRO A 90 4.39 13.73 2.13
N GLU A 91 5.45 14.54 2.00
CA GLU A 91 6.82 14.02 1.92
C GLU A 91 7.25 13.12 3.09
N PRO A 92 6.90 13.42 4.38
CA PRO A 92 7.21 12.50 5.47
C PRO A 92 6.56 11.12 5.29
N LEU A 93 5.33 11.09 4.79
CA LEU A 93 4.56 9.86 4.55
C LEU A 93 5.15 9.09 3.36
N ALA A 94 5.47 9.78 2.27
CA ALA A 94 6.11 9.19 1.09
C ALA A 94 7.50 8.62 1.43
N ALA A 95 8.29 9.34 2.22
CA ALA A 95 9.61 8.89 2.68
C ALA A 95 9.52 7.61 3.52
N ARG A 96 8.55 7.53 4.45
CA ARG A 96 8.29 6.30 5.22
C ARG A 96 7.93 5.13 4.32
N ALA A 97 7.03 5.33 3.37
CA ALA A 97 6.61 4.29 2.44
C ALA A 97 7.74 3.79 1.53
N ARG A 98 8.62 4.70 1.06
CA ARG A 98 9.83 4.34 0.30
C ARG A 98 10.80 3.53 1.16
N ALA A 99 11.02 3.93 2.41
CA ALA A 99 11.87 3.19 3.35
C ALA A 99 11.30 1.79 3.64
N ALA A 100 9.98 1.69 3.83
CA ALA A 100 9.29 0.42 4.06
C ALA A 100 9.42 -0.55 2.88
N GLU A 101 9.40 -0.08 1.62
CA GLU A 101 9.62 -0.96 0.45
C GLU A 101 10.99 -1.65 0.48
N SER A 102 12.00 -0.96 1.00
CA SER A 102 13.35 -1.49 1.22
C SER A 102 13.53 -2.24 2.54
N ALA A 103 12.50 -2.32 3.39
CA ALA A 103 12.58 -3.00 4.67
C ALA A 103 12.75 -4.51 4.47
N GLU A 104 13.77 -5.07 5.12
CA GLU A 104 14.09 -6.49 5.05
C GLU A 104 13.76 -7.18 6.38
N PRO A 105 13.33 -8.46 6.35
CA PRO A 105 12.97 -9.19 7.56
C PRO A 105 14.14 -9.19 8.56
N GLY A 106 13.84 -8.99 9.84
CA GLY A 106 14.88 -8.76 10.87
C GLY A 106 15.26 -7.30 11.06
N THR A 107 14.41 -6.36 10.64
CA THR A 107 14.54 -4.95 11.02
C THR A 107 14.28 -4.82 12.51
N GLY A 108 15.21 -4.19 13.26
CA GLY A 108 15.12 -4.11 14.72
C GLY A 108 15.21 -5.49 15.38
N ASP A 109 14.32 -5.75 16.34
CA ASP A 109 14.14 -7.05 16.99
C ASP A 109 12.95 -7.86 16.40
N LEU A 110 12.38 -7.42 15.27
CA LEU A 110 11.29 -8.14 14.61
C LEU A 110 11.77 -9.48 14.03
N PRO A 111 10.98 -10.57 14.09
CA PRO A 111 11.43 -11.88 13.63
C PRO A 111 11.60 -11.92 12.11
N ARG A 112 12.74 -12.44 11.63
CA ARG A 112 12.97 -12.67 10.18
C ARG A 112 11.90 -13.57 9.54
N ALA A 113 11.28 -14.43 10.33
CA ALA A 113 10.32 -15.42 9.88
C ALA A 113 8.94 -14.84 9.49
N ILE A 114 8.61 -13.59 9.86
CA ILE A 114 7.34 -12.96 9.46
C ILE A 114 7.22 -12.78 7.94
N GLY A 115 8.35 -12.73 7.23
CA GLY A 115 8.43 -12.62 5.78
C GLY A 115 8.31 -11.17 5.29
N ARG A 116 8.62 -10.96 4.00
CA ARG A 116 8.71 -9.62 3.39
C ARG A 116 7.39 -8.84 3.40
N PRO A 117 6.21 -9.42 3.07
CA PRO A 117 4.95 -8.67 3.08
C PRO A 117 4.61 -8.11 4.46
N ALA A 118 4.78 -8.94 5.49
CA ALA A 118 4.57 -8.57 6.88
C ALA A 118 5.55 -7.49 7.36
N THR A 119 6.83 -7.66 7.02
CA THR A 119 7.88 -6.70 7.37
C THR A 119 7.58 -5.32 6.79
N ARG A 120 7.19 -5.27 5.51
CA ARG A 120 6.82 -4.03 4.83
C ARG A 120 5.58 -3.39 5.43
N ALA A 121 4.56 -4.18 5.79
CA ALA A 121 3.35 -3.69 6.41
C ALA A 121 3.63 -3.01 7.77
N LEU A 122 4.47 -3.63 8.61
CA LEU A 122 4.91 -3.04 9.88
C LEU A 122 5.73 -1.76 9.64
N ALA A 123 6.69 -1.78 8.71
CA ALA A 123 7.48 -0.60 8.39
C ALA A 123 6.65 0.57 7.81
N ASP A 124 5.66 0.28 6.96
CA ASP A 124 4.71 1.26 6.42
C ASP A 124 3.90 1.92 7.57
N ALA A 125 3.59 1.15 8.62
CA ALA A 125 2.94 1.64 9.84
C ALA A 125 3.92 2.33 10.83
N GLY A 126 5.22 2.36 10.53
CA GLY A 126 6.26 2.91 11.42
C GLY A 126 6.64 1.98 12.59
N ILE A 127 6.26 0.70 12.52
CA ILE A 127 6.54 -0.33 13.51
C ILE A 127 7.82 -1.06 13.11
N THR A 128 8.86 -0.93 13.91
CA THR A 128 10.19 -1.51 13.67
C THR A 128 10.68 -2.35 14.85
N THR A 129 9.91 -2.45 15.93
CA THR A 129 10.28 -3.18 17.15
C THR A 129 9.13 -4.00 17.74
N LEU A 130 9.45 -5.04 18.52
CA LEU A 130 8.47 -5.85 19.26
C LEU A 130 7.74 -5.04 20.33
N ASP A 131 8.37 -4.03 20.95
CA ASP A 131 7.70 -3.14 21.90
C ASP A 131 6.55 -2.35 21.22
N GLN A 132 6.78 -1.85 20.01
CA GLN A 132 5.74 -1.19 19.22
C GLN A 132 4.65 -2.16 18.77
N VAL A 133 4.99 -3.42 18.47
CA VAL A 133 4.01 -4.47 18.18
C VAL A 133 3.16 -4.77 19.41
N ALA A 134 3.78 -4.88 20.59
CA ALA A 134 3.10 -5.15 21.86
C ALA A 134 2.09 -4.06 22.24
N ALA A 135 2.32 -2.82 21.80
CA ALA A 135 1.42 -1.70 22.01
C ALA A 135 0.12 -1.76 21.17
N LEU A 136 0.02 -2.69 20.22
CA LEU A 136 -1.13 -2.83 19.33
C LEU A 136 -1.95 -4.07 19.64
N THR A 137 -3.24 -3.99 19.31
CA THR A 137 -4.16 -5.12 19.34
C THR A 137 -3.94 -6.02 18.12
N GLU A 138 -4.40 -7.26 18.22
CA GLU A 138 -4.40 -8.16 17.07
C GLU A 138 -5.23 -7.61 15.90
N ALA A 139 -6.35 -6.95 16.18
CA ALA A 139 -7.22 -6.39 15.16
C ALA A 139 -6.52 -5.28 14.36
N GLU A 140 -5.78 -4.39 15.04
CA GLU A 140 -4.99 -3.34 14.39
C GLU A 140 -3.88 -3.93 13.52
N LEU A 141 -3.16 -4.93 14.02
CA LEU A 141 -2.13 -5.59 13.24
C LEU A 141 -2.72 -6.32 12.03
N LEU A 142 -3.84 -7.05 12.18
CA LEU A 142 -4.50 -7.73 11.07
C LEU A 142 -5.12 -6.77 10.05
N ALA A 143 -5.39 -5.52 10.43
CA ALA A 143 -5.83 -4.49 9.50
C ALA A 143 -4.69 -4.02 8.57
N LEU A 144 -3.41 -4.22 8.93
CA LEU A 144 -2.29 -3.84 8.08
C LEU A 144 -2.22 -4.74 6.84
N HIS A 145 -2.20 -4.12 5.66
CA HIS A 145 -2.15 -4.85 4.40
C HIS A 145 -0.81 -5.58 4.22
N GLY A 146 -0.85 -6.91 4.27
CA GLY A 146 0.36 -7.76 4.26
C GLY A 146 0.56 -8.53 5.56
N MET A 147 -0.23 -8.22 6.59
CA MET A 147 -0.36 -9.06 7.79
C MET A 147 -1.36 -10.19 7.54
N GLY A 148 -0.98 -11.39 7.97
CA GLY A 148 -1.81 -12.58 7.84
C GLY A 148 -1.57 -13.57 8.98
N PRO A 149 -2.38 -14.64 9.07
CA PRO A 149 -2.39 -15.53 10.24
C PRO A 149 -1.01 -16.12 10.58
N LYS A 150 -0.21 -16.45 9.56
CA LYS A 150 1.16 -16.95 9.74
C LYS A 150 2.05 -15.93 10.44
N ALA A 151 2.05 -14.69 9.95
CA ALA A 151 2.88 -13.64 10.54
C ALA A 151 2.39 -13.28 11.95
N MET A 152 1.07 -13.27 12.17
CA MET A 152 0.48 -13.06 13.49
C MET A 152 0.94 -14.11 14.50
N ARG A 153 0.93 -15.39 14.11
CA ARG A 153 1.44 -16.48 14.96
C ARG A 153 2.91 -16.25 15.34
N ILE A 154 3.75 -15.90 14.37
CA ILE A 154 5.19 -15.67 14.59
C ILE A 154 5.43 -14.46 15.51
N LEU A 155 4.65 -13.38 15.36
CA LEU A 155 4.75 -12.21 16.24
C LEU A 155 4.37 -12.57 17.68
N ARG A 156 3.31 -13.35 17.90
CA ARG A 156 2.93 -13.81 19.25
C ARG A 156 4.00 -14.68 19.89
N GLU A 157 4.59 -15.61 19.13
CA GLU A 157 5.69 -16.46 19.60
C GLU A 157 6.87 -15.59 20.06
N ALA A 158 7.30 -14.63 19.24
CA ALA A 158 8.41 -13.74 19.57
C ALA A 158 8.12 -12.79 20.75
N LEU A 159 6.88 -12.31 20.89
CA LEU A 159 6.48 -11.54 22.06
C LEU A 159 6.57 -12.38 23.33
N ALA A 160 6.04 -13.61 23.30
CA ALA A 160 6.06 -14.50 24.45
C ALA A 160 7.49 -14.89 24.87
N GLU A 161 8.40 -15.14 23.91
CA GLU A 161 9.83 -15.40 24.16
C GLU A 161 10.52 -14.26 24.92
N THR A 162 9.98 -13.04 24.81
CA THR A 162 10.52 -11.86 25.48
C THR A 162 9.66 -11.38 26.66
N GLY A 163 8.68 -12.18 27.10
CA GLY A 163 7.81 -11.88 28.23
C GLY A 163 6.76 -10.79 27.95
N ARG A 164 6.45 -10.52 26.68
CA ARG A 164 5.48 -9.51 26.21
C ARG A 164 4.22 -10.18 25.67
N SER A 165 3.16 -9.37 25.54
CA SER A 165 1.92 -9.74 24.86
C SER A 165 1.41 -8.56 24.03
N LEU A 166 0.50 -8.84 23.10
CA LEU A 166 -0.26 -7.79 22.41
C LEU A 166 -1.14 -7.03 23.40
N ALA A 167 -1.56 -5.82 23.01
CA ALA A 167 -2.60 -5.10 23.71
C ALA A 167 -3.93 -5.88 23.64
N GLY A 168 -4.70 -5.80 24.72
CA GLY A 168 -6.00 -6.49 24.87
C GLY A 168 -7.13 -5.86 24.08
#